data_AF-Q0IA97-F1
#
_entry.id   AF-Q0IA97-F1
#
_cell.length_a   1.000
_cell.length_b   1.000
_cell.length_c   1.000
_cell.angle_alpha   90.00
_cell.angle_beta   90.00
_cell.angle_gamma   90.00
#
_symmetry.space_group_name_H-M   'P 1'
#
loop_
_entity.id
_entity.type
_entity.pdbx_description
1 polymer ?
#
loop_
_entity_poly.entity_id
_entity_poly.type
_entity_poly.pdbx_seq_one_letter_code
_entity_poly.pdbx_strand_id
1 'polypeptide(L)'
;MGGWTLTDQRTIADSKRAFHKSFPYVIPSLYRRTADELLVELHLLSHQQHFKSDALFAVGLRQVFMAFTQGYKPETHLDELYAAICTCNGFEPEALKQLAEGSTSAVSGHTINEVREWLSNRGAGAPEPLASGISSVGGESFHYSRLMAVGLLSLLSSAQGGEPSNPDELKKLAHEIGEQLGLSKPRLDKDLSLYTSNLEKMAQAVELIEETLAAERRKRDRQAADSQPGDSKTPEAQSESPDDLAAEESTN
;
A
#
# COMPACT_ATOMS: atom_id res chain seq x y z
N MET A 1 27.62 9.05 -37.50
CA MET A 1 27.00 9.08 -36.16
C MET A 1 25.51 8.89 -36.36
N GLY A 2 25.03 7.66 -36.21
CA GLY A 2 23.60 7.35 -36.38
C GLY A 2 22.85 7.71 -35.11
N GLY A 3 22.05 8.77 -35.17
CA GLY A 3 21.11 9.13 -34.11
C GLY A 3 19.97 8.12 -34.09
N TRP A 4 19.87 7.36 -33.00
CA TRP A 4 18.70 6.55 -32.71
C TRP A 4 17.61 7.48 -32.15
N THR A 5 16.74 7.98 -33.01
CA THR A 5 15.42 8.48 -32.58
C THR A 5 14.37 7.47 -33.04
N LEU A 6 14.40 6.29 -32.42
CA LEU A 6 13.18 5.54 -32.18
C LEU A 6 12.86 5.82 -30.71
N THR A 7 11.86 6.65 -30.44
CA THR A 7 11.07 6.50 -29.21
C THR A 7 10.59 5.06 -29.26
N ASP A 8 11.30 4.18 -28.57
CA ASP A 8 10.96 2.76 -28.51
C ASP A 8 9.50 2.70 -28.07
N GLN A 9 8.61 2.28 -28.96
CA GLN A 9 7.18 2.14 -28.67
C GLN A 9 7.03 0.93 -27.76
N ARG A 10 7.53 1.10 -26.54
CA ARG A 10 7.48 0.11 -25.49
C ARG A 10 6.02 -0.21 -25.29
N THR A 11 5.66 -1.49 -25.36
CA THR A 11 4.28 -1.89 -25.13
C THR A 11 4.04 -2.09 -23.63
N ILE A 12 2.77 -2.21 -23.24
CA ILE A 12 2.40 -2.67 -21.89
C ILE A 12 3.05 -4.04 -21.60
N ALA A 13 3.11 -4.92 -22.60
CA ALA A 13 3.72 -6.24 -22.44
C ALA A 13 5.23 -6.15 -22.15
N ASP A 14 5.95 -5.21 -22.77
CA ASP A 14 7.37 -4.97 -22.50
C ASP A 14 7.59 -4.38 -21.12
N SER A 15 6.68 -3.51 -20.66
CA SER A 15 6.69 -2.96 -19.30
C SER A 15 6.47 -4.05 -18.26
N LYS A 16 5.50 -4.95 -18.48
CA LYS A 16 5.26 -6.13 -17.63
C LYS A 16 6.42 -7.12 -17.64
N ARG A 17 7.02 -7.39 -18.81
CA ARG A 17 8.19 -8.27 -18.91
C ARG A 17 9.38 -7.71 -18.12
N ALA A 18 9.65 -6.42 -18.25
CA ALA A 18 10.70 -5.76 -17.47
C ALA A 18 10.40 -5.80 -15.97
N PHE A 19 9.14 -5.57 -15.58
CA PHE A 19 8.73 -5.67 -14.18
C PHE A 19 9.04 -7.04 -13.58
N HIS A 20 8.65 -8.13 -14.23
CA HIS A 20 8.97 -9.48 -13.74
C HIS A 20 10.46 -9.81 -13.72
N LYS A 21 11.27 -9.12 -14.54
CA LYS A 21 12.74 -9.25 -14.49
C LYS A 21 13.33 -8.48 -13.31
N SER A 22 12.81 -7.29 -13.02
CA SER A 22 13.30 -6.40 -11.97
C SER A 22 12.77 -6.74 -10.57
N PHE A 23 11.60 -7.38 -10.49
CA PHE A 23 10.99 -7.84 -9.24
C PHE A 23 10.74 -9.37 -9.32
N PRO A 24 11.75 -10.20 -9.03
CA PRO A 24 11.69 -11.65 -9.21
C PRO A 24 11.00 -12.40 -8.05
N TYR A 25 10.17 -11.71 -7.26
CA TYR A 25 9.45 -12.31 -6.13
C TYR A 25 7.99 -12.60 -6.47
N VAL A 26 7.43 -13.60 -5.78
CA VAL A 26 6.00 -13.88 -5.86
C VAL A 26 5.23 -12.80 -5.10
N ILE A 27 4.34 -12.10 -5.80
CA ILE A 27 3.42 -11.14 -5.18
C ILE A 27 2.20 -11.91 -4.67
N PRO A 28 1.83 -11.80 -3.38
CA PRO A 28 0.61 -12.41 -2.86
C PRO A 28 -0.61 -11.99 -3.67
N SER A 29 -1.55 -12.91 -3.87
CA SER A 29 -2.71 -12.72 -4.75
C SER A 29 -3.53 -11.47 -4.41
N LEU A 30 -3.64 -11.12 -3.13
CA LEU A 30 -4.34 -9.92 -2.65
C LEU A 30 -3.75 -8.63 -3.28
N TYR A 31 -2.43 -8.52 -3.34
CA TYR A 31 -1.73 -7.31 -3.79
C TYR A 31 -1.39 -7.31 -5.28
N ARG A 32 -1.44 -8.48 -5.93
CA ARG A 32 -1.11 -8.62 -7.35
C ARG A 32 -1.97 -7.73 -8.24
N ARG A 33 -3.27 -7.61 -7.95
CA ARG A 33 -4.18 -6.74 -8.72
C ARG A 33 -3.69 -5.29 -8.69
N THR A 34 -3.35 -4.77 -7.51
CA THR A 34 -2.82 -3.41 -7.34
C THR A 34 -1.56 -3.19 -8.17
N ALA A 35 -0.61 -4.12 -8.12
CA ALA A 35 0.63 -4.02 -8.90
C ALA A 35 0.35 -4.03 -10.41
N ASP A 36 -0.51 -4.94 -10.89
CA ASP A 36 -0.90 -5.04 -12.30
C ASP A 36 -1.61 -3.76 -12.80
N GLU A 37 -2.52 -3.21 -11.99
CA GLU A 37 -3.25 -1.96 -12.31
C GLU A 37 -2.31 -0.75 -12.36
N LEU A 38 -1.44 -0.58 -11.36
CA LEU A 38 -0.45 0.50 -11.35
C LEU A 38 0.53 0.38 -12.54
N LEU A 39 0.98 -0.83 -12.88
CA LEU A 39 1.85 -1.03 -14.04
C LEU A 39 1.20 -0.56 -15.33
N VAL A 40 -0.07 -0.91 -15.55
CA VAL A 40 -0.80 -0.51 -16.77
C VAL A 40 -1.10 0.99 -16.76
N GLU A 41 -1.55 1.53 -15.64
CA GLU A 41 -1.86 2.95 -15.53
C GLU A 41 -0.62 3.83 -15.74
N LEU A 42 0.48 3.52 -15.06
CA LEU A 42 1.73 4.28 -15.21
C LEU A 42 2.25 4.20 -16.65
N HIS A 43 2.17 3.03 -17.28
CA HIS A 43 2.51 2.89 -18.69
C HIS A 43 1.70 3.84 -19.57
N LEU A 44 0.37 3.87 -19.40
CA LEU A 44 -0.50 4.71 -20.21
C LEU A 44 -0.23 6.20 -19.97
N LEU A 45 0.07 6.58 -18.72
CA LEU A 45 0.40 7.96 -18.34
C LEU A 45 1.74 8.42 -18.95
N SER A 46 2.78 7.58 -18.95
CA SER A 46 4.10 7.96 -19.48
C SER A 46 4.11 8.23 -20.99
N HIS A 47 3.05 7.81 -21.70
CA HIS A 47 2.87 8.07 -23.14
C HIS A 47 1.94 9.25 -23.44
N GLN A 48 1.39 9.92 -22.42
CA GLN A 48 0.52 11.09 -22.63
C GLN A 48 1.37 12.34 -22.83
N GLN A 49 1.18 13.04 -23.95
CA GLN A 49 1.96 14.23 -24.32
C GLN A 49 1.94 15.34 -23.26
N HIS A 50 0.82 15.47 -22.54
CA HIS A 50 0.60 16.53 -21.55
C HIS A 50 0.71 16.05 -20.11
N PHE A 51 1.15 14.82 -19.89
CA PHE A 51 1.34 14.30 -18.55
C PHE A 51 2.73 14.67 -18.01
N LYS A 52 2.77 15.04 -16.73
CA LYS A 52 3.98 15.35 -15.98
C LYS A 52 3.89 14.75 -14.60
N SER A 53 5.02 14.29 -14.08
CA SER A 53 5.15 13.86 -12.69
C SER A 53 5.21 15.09 -11.78
N ASP A 54 4.04 15.59 -11.40
CA ASP A 54 3.88 16.73 -10.52
C ASP A 54 3.68 16.30 -9.05
N ALA A 55 3.53 17.26 -8.12
CA ALA A 55 3.40 16.95 -6.71
C ALA A 55 2.13 16.16 -6.40
N LEU A 56 1.01 16.47 -7.04
CA LEU A 56 -0.26 15.74 -6.85
C LEU A 56 -0.12 14.29 -7.29
N PHE A 57 0.49 14.06 -8.46
CA PHE A 57 0.74 12.71 -8.95
C PHE A 57 1.68 11.93 -8.03
N ALA A 58 2.81 12.53 -7.62
CA ALA A 58 3.80 11.86 -6.79
C ALA A 58 3.23 11.46 -5.42
N VAL A 59 2.57 12.40 -4.73
CA VAL A 59 1.90 12.14 -3.45
C VAL A 59 0.83 11.07 -3.61
N GLY A 60 -0.01 11.18 -4.64
CA GLY A 60 -1.08 10.24 -4.89
C GLY A 60 -0.63 8.83 -5.23
N LEU A 61 0.40 8.69 -6.07
CA LEU A 61 1.00 7.38 -6.38
C LEU A 61 1.57 6.73 -5.12
N ARG A 62 2.31 7.48 -4.30
CA ARG A 62 2.88 6.98 -3.05
C ARG A 62 1.77 6.57 -2.06
N GLN A 63 0.73 7.39 -1.92
CA GLN A 63 -0.43 7.09 -1.08
C GLN A 63 -1.14 5.81 -1.54
N VAL A 64 -1.48 5.70 -2.82
CA VAL A 64 -2.16 4.51 -3.37
C VAL A 64 -1.31 3.28 -3.16
N PHE A 65 0.00 3.35 -3.44
CA PHE A 65 0.89 2.23 -3.21
C PHE A 65 0.85 1.79 -1.75
N MET A 66 1.14 2.70 -0.80
CA MET A 66 1.19 2.37 0.62
C MET A 66 -0.13 1.81 1.16
N ALA A 67 -1.26 2.45 0.82
CA ALA A 67 -2.57 2.02 1.30
C ALA A 67 -2.95 0.63 0.78
N PHE A 68 -2.68 0.35 -0.49
CA PHE A 68 -3.04 -0.92 -1.12
C PHE A 68 -1.99 -2.03 -0.96
N THR A 69 -0.87 -1.75 -0.29
CA THR A 69 0.12 -2.76 0.13
C THR A 69 0.23 -2.87 1.65
N GLN A 70 -0.72 -2.30 2.40
CA GLN A 70 -0.78 -2.49 3.85
C GLN A 70 -0.91 -3.97 4.18
N GLY A 71 -0.09 -4.46 5.11
CA GLY A 71 -0.04 -5.88 5.48
C GLY A 71 0.74 -6.78 4.51
N TYR A 72 1.41 -6.23 3.49
CA TYR A 72 2.27 -6.99 2.60
C TYR A 72 3.44 -7.63 3.37
N LYS A 73 3.74 -8.90 3.09
CA LYS A 73 4.89 -9.62 3.67
C LYS A 73 5.73 -10.34 2.60
N PRO A 74 7.07 -10.31 2.71
CA PRO A 74 7.85 -9.52 3.67
C PRO A 74 7.87 -8.02 3.31
N GLU A 75 7.88 -7.14 4.31
CA GLU A 75 7.87 -5.67 4.11
C GLU A 75 9.11 -5.16 3.37
N THR A 76 10.23 -5.87 3.48
CA THR A 76 11.49 -5.55 2.80
C THR A 76 11.36 -5.51 1.28
N HIS A 77 10.34 -6.15 0.71
CA HIS A 77 10.10 -6.11 -0.74
C HIS A 77 9.37 -4.84 -1.20
N LEU A 78 8.79 -4.03 -0.31
CA LEU A 78 7.91 -2.92 -0.70
C LEU A 78 8.67 -1.83 -1.45
N ASP A 79 9.87 -1.48 -0.99
CA ASP A 79 10.70 -0.49 -1.69
C ASP A 79 11.12 -1.00 -3.08
N GLU A 80 11.52 -2.28 -3.19
CA GLU A 80 11.86 -2.92 -4.47
C GLU A 80 10.65 -3.00 -5.41
N LEU A 81 9.47 -3.29 -4.88
CA LEU A 81 8.22 -3.37 -5.63
C LEU A 81 7.83 -1.99 -6.19
N TYR A 82 7.85 -0.95 -5.35
CA TYR A 82 7.57 0.42 -5.78
C TYR A 82 8.56 0.88 -6.85
N ALA A 83 9.86 0.64 -6.62
CA ALA A 83 10.91 1.00 -7.55
C ALA A 83 10.76 0.29 -8.90
N ALA A 84 10.44 -1.01 -8.89
CA ALA A 84 10.21 -1.78 -10.11
C ALA A 84 8.97 -1.29 -10.90
N ILE A 85 7.87 -0.99 -10.21
CA ILE A 85 6.64 -0.44 -10.84
C ILE A 85 6.94 0.89 -11.53
N CYS A 86 7.68 1.79 -10.88
CA CYS A 86 8.02 3.10 -11.44
C CYS A 86 9.00 2.98 -12.63
N THR A 87 10.14 2.33 -12.39
CA THR A 87 11.26 2.25 -13.36
C THR A 87 10.83 1.55 -14.65
N CYS A 88 10.01 0.49 -14.55
CA CYS A 88 9.53 -0.24 -15.72
C CYS A 88 8.53 0.54 -16.57
N ASN A 89 8.05 1.69 -16.10
CA ASN A 89 7.16 2.59 -16.85
C ASN A 89 7.82 3.92 -17.22
N GLY A 90 9.13 4.05 -17.00
CA GLY A 90 9.90 5.26 -17.34
C GLY A 90 9.86 6.35 -16.28
N PHE A 91 9.50 6.01 -15.04
CA PHE A 91 9.53 6.93 -13.91
C PHE A 91 10.75 6.71 -13.03
N GLU A 92 11.25 7.81 -12.44
CA GLU A 92 12.34 7.78 -11.46
C GLU A 92 11.77 7.64 -10.05
N PRO A 93 11.85 6.45 -9.41
CA PRO A 93 11.17 6.19 -8.14
C PRO A 93 11.65 7.09 -7.00
N GLU A 94 12.96 7.35 -6.93
CA GLU A 94 13.53 8.18 -5.86
C GLU A 94 13.12 9.65 -6.02
N ALA A 95 13.07 10.17 -7.26
CA ALA A 95 12.59 11.53 -7.51
C ALA A 95 11.10 11.68 -7.14
N LEU A 96 10.27 10.69 -7.47
CA LEU A 96 8.86 10.67 -7.07
C LEU A 96 8.69 10.59 -5.55
N LYS A 97 9.50 9.76 -4.87
CA LYS A 97 9.49 9.63 -3.42
C LYS A 97 9.86 10.95 -2.74
N GLN A 98 10.94 11.60 -3.18
CA GLN A 98 11.38 12.89 -2.64
C GLN A 98 10.36 14.00 -2.89
N LEU A 99 9.77 14.05 -4.09
CA LEU A 99 8.74 15.03 -4.41
C LEU A 99 7.48 14.82 -3.55
N ALA A 100 7.05 13.57 -3.38
CA ALA A 100 5.91 13.22 -2.54
C ALA A 100 6.16 13.61 -1.08
N GLU A 101 7.28 13.16 -0.50
CA GLU A 101 7.64 13.40 0.90
C GLU A 101 7.85 14.90 1.16
N GLY A 102 8.59 15.59 0.28
CA GLY A 102 8.79 17.04 0.38
C GLY A 102 7.49 17.84 0.30
N SER A 103 6.57 17.46 -0.60
CA SER A 103 5.27 18.13 -0.73
C SER A 103 4.36 17.87 0.47
N THR A 104 4.35 16.64 1.01
CA THR A 104 3.62 16.30 2.23
C THR A 104 4.22 17.03 3.44
N SER A 105 5.54 17.15 3.54
CA SER A 105 6.18 17.93 4.61
C SER A 105 5.93 19.43 4.48
N ALA A 106 5.85 19.97 3.27
CA ALA A 106 5.53 21.38 3.02
C ALA A 106 4.15 21.80 3.53
N VAL A 107 3.19 20.87 3.59
CA VAL A 107 1.86 21.12 4.19
C VAL A 107 1.80 20.76 5.67
N SER A 108 2.71 19.91 6.15
CA SER A 108 2.75 19.44 7.53
C SER A 108 3.16 20.58 8.47
N GLY A 109 2.20 21.08 9.25
CA GLY A 109 2.40 22.22 10.17
C GLY A 109 1.67 23.49 9.74
N HIS A 110 0.96 23.45 8.62
CA HIS A 110 0.09 24.53 8.13
C HIS A 110 -1.37 24.14 8.21
N THR A 111 -2.22 25.14 8.42
CA THR A 111 -3.67 24.96 8.51
C THR A 111 -4.26 24.54 7.18
N ILE A 112 -5.39 23.84 7.22
CA ILE A 112 -6.10 23.44 6.00
C ILE A 112 -6.49 24.64 5.12
N ASN A 113 -6.72 25.81 5.72
CA ASN A 113 -7.05 27.04 4.99
C ASN A 113 -5.84 27.61 4.23
N GLU A 114 -4.65 27.60 4.82
CA GLU A 114 -3.41 28.01 4.12
C GLU A 114 -3.14 27.08 2.94
N VAL A 115 -3.23 25.76 3.18
CA VAL A 115 -3.03 24.75 2.13
C VAL A 115 -4.06 24.91 1.01
N ARG A 116 -5.33 25.17 1.36
CA ARG A 116 -6.38 25.50 0.39
C ARG A 116 -5.99 26.70 -0.46
N GLU A 117 -5.56 27.80 0.16
CA GLU A 117 -5.18 29.03 -0.57
C GLU A 117 -4.02 28.79 -1.53
N TRP A 118 -3.00 28.04 -1.11
CA TRP A 118 -1.89 27.65 -1.98
C TRP A 118 -2.33 26.82 -3.18
N LEU A 119 -3.19 25.82 -2.95
CA LEU A 119 -3.72 24.98 -4.02
C LEU A 119 -4.56 25.81 -4.99
N SER A 120 -5.51 26.60 -4.49
CA SER A 120 -6.36 27.48 -5.29
C SER A 120 -5.57 28.51 -6.10
N ASN A 121 -4.44 28.99 -5.56
CA ASN A 121 -3.55 29.94 -6.24
C ASN A 121 -2.43 29.27 -7.05
N ARG A 122 -2.57 27.98 -7.40
CA ARG A 122 -1.63 27.23 -8.23
C ARG A 122 -0.19 27.32 -7.71
N GLY A 123 -0.02 27.15 -6.40
CA GLY A 123 1.29 27.11 -5.74
C GLY A 123 1.85 28.46 -5.33
N ALA A 124 1.20 29.59 -5.69
CA ALA A 124 1.68 30.89 -5.24
C ALA A 124 1.62 31.00 -3.70
N GLY A 125 2.77 31.30 -3.09
CA GLY A 125 2.93 31.41 -1.63
C GLY A 125 3.15 30.07 -0.91
N ALA A 126 3.12 28.94 -1.61
CA ALA A 126 3.40 27.64 -1.04
C ALA A 126 4.92 27.42 -0.85
N PRO A 127 5.36 26.56 0.09
CA PRO A 127 6.75 26.13 0.16
C PRO A 127 7.12 25.24 -1.05
N GLU A 128 8.41 25.18 -1.40
CA GLU A 128 8.92 24.17 -2.33
C GLU A 128 9.07 22.81 -1.62
N PRO A 129 8.90 21.67 -2.32
CA PRO A 129 8.65 21.53 -3.75
C PRO A 129 7.17 21.65 -4.17
N LEU A 130 6.26 21.93 -3.21
CA LEU A 130 4.83 21.98 -3.48
C LEU A 130 4.47 23.09 -4.49
N ALA A 131 5.03 24.29 -4.33
CA ALA A 131 4.74 25.44 -5.19
C ALA A 131 4.96 25.14 -6.68
N SER A 132 6.18 24.72 -7.03
CA SER A 132 6.49 24.33 -8.41
C SER A 132 5.68 23.12 -8.86
N GLY A 133 5.49 22.14 -7.96
CA GLY A 133 4.79 20.89 -8.20
C GLY A 133 3.29 20.98 -8.41
N ILE A 134 2.64 22.14 -8.21
CA ILE A 134 1.21 22.33 -8.52
C ILE A 134 0.93 23.49 -9.48
N SER A 135 1.96 24.26 -9.85
CA SER A 135 1.83 25.44 -10.71
C SER A 135 1.16 25.18 -12.06
N SER A 136 1.36 23.99 -12.64
CA SER A 136 0.81 23.61 -13.95
C SER A 136 -0.54 22.88 -13.90
N VAL A 137 -1.07 22.59 -12.72
CA VAL A 137 -2.29 21.78 -12.55
C VAL A 137 -3.48 22.50 -13.19
N GLY A 138 -4.23 21.78 -14.03
CA GLY A 138 -5.41 22.29 -14.76
C GLY A 138 -5.14 23.49 -15.66
N GLY A 139 -3.93 23.60 -16.23
CA GLY A 139 -3.65 24.47 -17.37
C GLY A 139 -4.04 23.84 -18.72
N GLU A 140 -3.86 24.55 -19.83
CA GLU A 140 -4.24 24.09 -21.18
C GLU A 140 -3.51 22.80 -21.62
N SER A 141 -2.30 22.58 -21.13
CA SER A 141 -1.46 21.40 -21.43
C SER A 141 -1.34 20.47 -20.21
N PHE A 142 -2.46 20.22 -19.53
CA PHE A 142 -2.53 19.36 -18.35
C PHE A 142 -3.21 18.03 -18.65
N HIS A 143 -2.57 16.93 -18.26
CA HIS A 143 -3.19 15.60 -18.28
C HIS A 143 -3.53 15.13 -16.87
N TYR A 144 -4.82 15.00 -16.60
CA TYR A 144 -5.33 14.50 -15.34
C TYR A 144 -5.10 12.99 -15.17
N SER A 145 -4.76 12.57 -13.96
CA SER A 145 -4.75 11.17 -13.51
C SER A 145 -5.59 11.03 -12.24
N ARG A 146 -6.24 9.87 -12.04
CA ARG A 146 -6.90 9.55 -10.76
C ARG A 146 -5.92 9.58 -9.58
N LEU A 147 -4.61 9.39 -9.82
CA LEU A 147 -3.60 9.49 -8.77
C LEU A 147 -3.49 10.94 -8.28
N MET A 148 -3.67 11.95 -9.14
CA MET A 148 -3.68 13.36 -8.72
C MET A 148 -4.87 13.69 -7.81
N ALA A 149 -6.02 13.05 -8.01
CA ALA A 149 -7.16 13.17 -7.10
C ALA A 149 -6.82 12.67 -5.69
N VAL A 150 -6.21 11.49 -5.60
CA VAL A 150 -5.74 10.94 -4.33
C VAL A 150 -4.68 11.86 -3.72
N GLY A 151 -3.72 12.37 -4.51
CA GLY A 151 -2.71 13.29 -4.02
C GLY A 151 -3.26 14.59 -3.45
N LEU A 152 -4.28 15.17 -4.10
CA LEU A 152 -5.01 16.34 -3.59
C LEU A 152 -5.65 16.03 -2.24
N LEU A 153 -6.37 14.91 -2.14
CA LEU A 153 -6.98 14.48 -0.87
C LEU A 153 -5.93 14.28 0.22
N SER A 154 -4.80 13.64 -0.12
CA SER A 154 -3.70 13.35 0.81
C SER A 154 -2.97 14.59 1.31
N LEU A 155 -2.75 15.59 0.46
CA LEU A 155 -2.15 16.85 0.89
C LEU A 155 -3.10 17.58 1.87
N LEU A 156 -4.40 17.61 1.56
CA LEU A 156 -5.39 18.22 2.45
C LEU A 156 -5.49 17.49 3.79
N SER A 157 -5.41 16.15 3.80
CA SER A 157 -5.39 15.38 5.05
C SER A 157 -4.10 15.53 5.86
N SER A 158 -3.01 15.97 5.23
CA SER A 158 -1.69 16.12 5.89
C SER A 158 -1.50 17.51 6.52
N ALA A 159 -2.40 18.45 6.25
CA ALA A 159 -2.43 19.76 6.91
C ALA A 159 -2.68 19.60 8.43
N GLN A 160 -2.06 20.45 9.24
CA GLN A 160 -2.21 20.46 10.69
C GLN A 160 -2.95 21.72 11.15
N GLY A 161 -3.95 21.56 12.02
CA GLY A 161 -4.73 22.69 12.53
C GLY A 161 -5.99 22.92 11.71
N GLY A 162 -7.12 22.67 12.35
CA GLY A 162 -8.42 22.48 11.69
C GLY A 162 -8.48 21.07 11.12
N GLU A 163 -8.94 20.12 11.92
CA GLU A 163 -9.34 18.81 11.41
C GLU A 163 -10.25 19.02 10.18
N PRO A 164 -10.10 18.25 9.10
CA PRO A 164 -11.30 17.84 8.39
C PRO A 164 -12.09 17.02 9.39
N SER A 165 -13.17 17.60 9.92
CA SER A 165 -13.94 17.04 11.04
C SER A 165 -14.56 15.68 10.72
N ASN A 166 -14.54 15.28 9.43
CA ASN A 166 -14.75 13.90 8.94
C ASN A 166 -14.25 13.74 7.47
N PRO A 167 -14.19 12.51 6.94
CA PRO A 167 -13.80 12.23 5.56
C PRO A 167 -14.68 12.88 4.47
N ASP A 168 -15.97 13.11 4.75
CA ASP A 168 -16.91 13.72 3.79
C ASP A 168 -16.62 15.21 3.58
N GLU A 169 -16.27 15.93 4.66
CA GLU A 169 -15.84 17.33 4.60
C GLU A 169 -14.53 17.48 3.83
N LEU A 170 -13.58 16.56 4.05
CA LEU A 170 -12.33 16.54 3.30
C LEU A 170 -12.56 16.32 1.81
N LYS A 171 -13.44 15.38 1.46
CA LYS A 171 -13.83 15.10 0.07
C LYS A 171 -14.52 16.31 -0.57
N LYS A 172 -15.42 16.97 0.16
CA LYS A 172 -16.08 18.20 -0.29
C LYS A 172 -15.06 19.31 -0.56
N LEU A 173 -14.10 19.51 0.35
CA LEU A 173 -13.04 20.48 0.17
C LEU A 173 -12.16 20.15 -1.04
N ALA A 174 -11.79 18.87 -1.21
CA ALA A 174 -11.05 18.42 -2.39
C ALA A 174 -11.83 18.74 -3.68
N HIS A 175 -13.16 18.58 -3.70
CA HIS A 175 -13.99 18.96 -4.84
C HIS A 175 -13.95 20.47 -5.13
N GLU A 176 -14.11 21.30 -4.11
CA GLU A 176 -14.10 22.76 -4.24
C GLU A 176 -12.75 23.26 -4.78
N ILE A 177 -11.64 22.76 -4.23
CA ILE A 177 -10.29 23.12 -4.67
C ILE A 177 -10.00 22.57 -6.07
N GLY A 178 -10.38 21.32 -6.33
CA GLY A 178 -10.19 20.70 -7.64
C GLY A 178 -10.88 21.49 -8.74
N GLU A 179 -12.11 21.96 -8.51
CA GLU A 179 -12.83 22.81 -9.46
C GLU A 179 -12.11 24.14 -9.71
N GLN A 180 -11.59 24.79 -8.67
CA GLN A 180 -10.80 26.03 -8.80
C GLN A 180 -9.48 25.83 -9.54
N LEU A 181 -8.85 24.66 -9.38
CA LEU A 181 -7.68 24.24 -10.14
C LEU A 181 -8.00 23.96 -11.60
N GLY A 182 -9.29 23.90 -12.00
CA GLY A 182 -9.72 23.55 -13.35
C GLY A 182 -9.88 22.04 -13.58
N LEU A 183 -9.93 21.25 -12.51
CA LEU A 183 -10.21 19.82 -12.58
C LEU A 183 -11.72 19.57 -12.69
N SER A 184 -12.09 18.52 -13.43
CA SER A 184 -13.48 18.14 -13.59
C SER A 184 -14.04 17.56 -12.30
N LYS A 185 -14.96 18.27 -11.64
CA LYS A 185 -15.66 17.80 -10.44
C LYS A 185 -16.29 16.41 -10.58
N PRO A 186 -17.02 16.08 -11.67
CA PRO A 186 -17.53 14.71 -11.86
C PRO A 186 -16.45 13.63 -11.93
N ARG A 187 -15.27 13.93 -12.50
CA ARG A 187 -14.16 12.97 -12.53
C ARG A 187 -13.56 12.78 -11.15
N LEU A 188 -13.31 13.90 -10.47
CA LEU A 188 -12.74 13.90 -9.13
C LEU A 188 -13.63 13.13 -8.14
N ASP A 189 -14.94 13.37 -8.16
CA ASP A 189 -15.89 12.67 -7.28
C ASP A 189 -15.92 11.17 -7.56
N LYS A 190 -15.94 10.77 -8.84
CA LYS A 190 -15.88 9.37 -9.24
C LYS A 190 -14.60 8.69 -8.74
N ASP A 191 -13.45 9.31 -8.98
CA ASP A 191 -12.16 8.71 -8.66
C ASP A 191 -11.93 8.62 -7.15
N LEU A 192 -12.31 9.65 -6.38
CA LEU A 192 -12.23 9.63 -4.92
C LEU A 192 -13.20 8.60 -4.32
N SER A 193 -14.42 8.48 -4.85
CA SER A 193 -15.38 7.46 -4.39
C SER A 193 -14.88 6.04 -4.63
N LEU A 194 -14.29 5.79 -5.82
CA LEU A 194 -13.70 4.50 -6.15
C LEU A 194 -12.49 4.19 -5.27
N TYR A 195 -11.64 5.18 -5.02
CA TYR A 195 -10.48 5.04 -4.13
C TYR A 195 -10.91 4.65 -2.71
N THR A 196 -11.83 5.39 -2.08
CA THR A 196 -12.31 5.11 -0.72
C THR A 196 -12.97 3.73 -0.62
N SER A 197 -13.88 3.40 -1.57
CA SER A 197 -14.55 2.09 -1.57
C SER A 197 -13.56 0.92 -1.74
N ASN A 198 -12.53 1.10 -2.57
CA ASN A 198 -11.52 0.06 -2.77
C ASN A 198 -10.58 -0.08 -1.57
N LEU A 199 -10.30 1.01 -0.86
CA LEU A 199 -9.50 1.01 0.37
C LEU A 199 -10.24 0.24 1.48
N GLU A 200 -11.54 0.48 1.67
CA GLU A 200 -12.37 -0.27 2.63
C GLU A 200 -12.37 -1.77 2.35
N LYS A 201 -12.54 -2.16 1.08
CA LYS A 201 -12.50 -3.57 0.66
C LYS A 201 -11.12 -4.20 0.91
N MET A 202 -10.04 -3.45 0.68
CA MET A 202 -8.69 -3.93 0.94
C MET A 202 -8.48 -4.14 2.44
N ALA A 203 -8.90 -3.19 3.29
CA ALA A 203 -8.79 -3.32 4.74
C ALA A 203 -9.53 -4.57 5.26
N GLN A 204 -10.77 -4.79 4.81
CA GLN A 204 -11.55 -6.00 5.14
C GLN A 204 -10.85 -7.29 4.69
N ALA A 205 -10.23 -7.27 3.50
CA ALA A 205 -9.51 -8.44 2.99
C ALA A 205 -8.24 -8.74 3.79
N VAL A 206 -7.49 -7.71 4.22
CA VAL A 206 -6.32 -7.86 5.09
C VAL A 206 -6.73 -8.45 6.44
N GLU A 207 -7.76 -7.89 7.07
CA GLU A 207 -8.29 -8.38 8.35
C GLU A 207 -8.69 -9.87 8.28
N LEU A 208 -9.43 -10.27 7.24
CA LEU A 208 -9.84 -11.66 7.05
C LEU A 208 -8.64 -12.62 6.89
N ILE A 209 -7.59 -12.20 6.18
CA ILE A 209 -6.36 -13.00 6.03
C ILE A 209 -5.65 -13.14 7.38
N GLU A 210 -5.53 -12.06 8.14
CA GLU A 210 -4.91 -12.07 9.46
C GLU A 210 -5.67 -12.98 10.44
N GLU A 211 -6.99 -12.90 10.46
CA GLU A 211 -7.84 -13.79 11.25
C GLU A 211 -7.66 -15.26 10.87
N THR A 212 -7.64 -15.55 9.57
CA THR A 212 -7.46 -16.91 9.05
C THR A 212 -6.08 -17.46 9.44
N LEU A 213 -5.02 -16.64 9.32
CA LEU A 213 -3.68 -17.03 9.74
C LEU A 213 -3.58 -17.26 11.25
N ALA A 214 -4.23 -16.44 12.06
CA ALA A 214 -4.29 -16.60 13.51
C ALA A 214 -5.04 -17.88 13.91
N ALA A 215 -6.16 -18.18 13.24
CA ALA A 215 -6.93 -19.40 13.47
C ALA A 215 -6.12 -20.65 13.12
N GLU A 216 -5.43 -20.66 11.98
CA GLU A 216 -4.57 -21.78 11.57
C GLU A 216 -3.33 -21.95 12.45
N ARG A 217 -2.78 -20.86 13.03
CA ARG A 217 -1.73 -20.94 14.05
C ARG A 217 -2.26 -21.58 15.33
N ARG A 218 -3.37 -21.09 15.88
CA ARG A 218 -4.01 -21.65 17.09
C ARG A 218 -4.37 -23.13 16.92
N LYS A 219 -4.83 -23.54 15.74
CA LYS A 219 -5.13 -24.93 15.42
C LYS A 219 -3.86 -25.80 15.43
N ARG A 220 -2.78 -25.33 14.82
CA ARG A 220 -1.48 -26.02 14.83
C ARG A 220 -0.89 -26.13 16.24
N ASP A 221 -0.97 -25.07 17.04
CA ASP A 221 -0.45 -25.06 18.41
C ASP A 221 -1.22 -26.05 19.30
N ARG A 222 -2.55 -26.13 19.17
CA ARG A 222 -3.38 -27.13 19.87
C ARG A 222 -3.03 -28.56 19.44
N GLN A 223 -2.88 -28.80 18.14
CA GLN A 223 -2.48 -30.12 17.63
C GLN A 223 -1.08 -30.53 18.11
N ALA A 224 -0.14 -29.60 18.20
CA ALA A 224 1.19 -29.85 18.73
C ALA A 224 1.18 -30.13 20.24
N ALA A 225 0.32 -29.45 21.01
CA ALA A 225 0.14 -29.68 22.44
C ALA A 225 -0.50 -31.05 22.73
N ASP A 226 -1.52 -31.45 21.95
CA ASP A 226 -2.19 -32.75 22.10
C ASP A 226 -1.35 -33.94 21.60
N SER A 227 -0.26 -33.69 20.85
CA SER A 227 0.63 -34.72 20.31
C SER A 227 1.88 -34.99 21.17
N GLN A 228 2.03 -34.35 22.34
CA GLN A 228 3.09 -34.71 23.29
C GLN A 228 2.69 -35.97 24.07
N PRO A 229 3.52 -37.02 24.12
CA PRO A 229 3.20 -38.24 24.83
C PRO A 229 3.15 -37.96 26.33
N GLY A 230 1.97 -38.16 26.92
CA GLY A 230 1.81 -38.26 28.36
C GLY A 230 2.71 -39.36 28.89
N ASP A 231 3.52 -38.99 29.87
CA ASP A 231 4.34 -39.84 30.72
C ASP A 231 3.64 -41.19 30.97
N SER A 232 4.19 -42.24 30.37
CA SER A 232 3.69 -43.59 30.51
C SER A 232 3.87 -44.02 31.96
N LYS A 233 2.80 -43.90 32.76
CA LYS A 233 2.70 -44.56 34.05
C LYS A 233 3.00 -46.04 33.86
N THR A 234 4.18 -46.46 34.30
CA THR A 234 4.58 -47.85 34.42
C THR A 234 3.60 -48.53 35.38
N PRO A 235 2.94 -49.64 35.00
CA PRO A 235 2.24 -50.46 35.97
C PRO A 235 3.30 -51.14 36.83
N GLU A 236 3.31 -50.88 38.14
CA GLU A 236 4.08 -51.67 39.10
C GLU A 236 3.68 -53.14 38.96
N ALA A 237 4.63 -53.94 38.49
CA ALA A 237 4.51 -55.40 38.47
C ALA A 237 4.56 -55.89 39.93
N GLN A 238 3.46 -56.47 40.38
CA GLN A 238 3.41 -57.29 41.58
C GLN A 238 4.39 -58.45 41.43
N SER A 239 5.42 -58.47 42.27
CA SER A 239 6.30 -59.62 42.45
C SER A 239 5.62 -60.62 43.36
N GLU A 240 4.89 -61.58 42.78
CA GLU A 240 4.67 -62.88 43.42
C GLU A 240 5.86 -63.79 43.10
N SER A 241 6.48 -64.34 44.14
CA SER A 241 7.41 -65.47 44.01
C SER A 241 6.95 -66.61 44.92
N PRO A 242 7.16 -67.87 44.51
CA PRO A 242 6.38 -69.02 44.99
C PRO A 242 7.04 -69.76 46.15
N ASP A 243 6.18 -70.26 47.03
CA ASP A 243 6.20 -71.52 47.78
C ASP A 243 7.52 -72.11 48.32
N ASP A 244 7.52 -72.15 49.66
CA ASP A 244 7.54 -73.37 50.49
C ASP A 244 8.89 -74.01 50.85
N LEU A 245 9.08 -74.22 52.17
CA LEU A 245 9.79 -75.34 52.81
C LEU A 245 9.67 -75.27 54.35
N ALA A 246 8.65 -76.01 54.84
CA ALA A 246 8.71 -77.04 55.88
C ALA A 246 9.04 -76.74 57.38
N ALA A 247 8.15 -77.32 58.21
CA ALA A 247 8.35 -77.96 59.54
C ALA A 247 8.69 -77.04 60.74
N GLU A 248 8.21 -77.20 61.98
CA GLU A 248 7.66 -78.36 62.69
C GLU A 248 6.98 -77.89 64.01
N GLU A 249 6.03 -78.68 64.51
CA GLU A 249 5.60 -78.92 65.90
C GLU A 249 5.79 -77.87 67.04
N SER A 250 4.68 -77.50 67.69
CA SER A 250 4.38 -77.89 69.10
C SER A 250 3.17 -77.14 69.70
N THR A 251 2.25 -77.92 70.29
CA THR A 251 1.50 -77.71 71.55
C THR A 251 1.68 -76.34 72.24
N ASN A 252 0.63 -75.63 72.66
CA ASN A 252 -0.48 -76.06 73.52
C ASN A 252 -1.58 -74.97 73.53
#